data_AF-A0A5U8XTC1-F1
#
_entry.id   AF-A0A5U8XTC1-F1
#
_cell.length_a   1.000
_cell.length_b   1.000
_cell.length_c   1.000
_cell.angle_alpha   90.00
_cell.angle_beta   90.00
_cell.angle_gamma   90.00
#
_symmetry.space_group_name_H-M   'P 1'
#
loop_
_entity.id
_entity.type
_entity.pdbx_description
1 polymer ?
#
loop_
_entity_poly.entity_id
_entity_poly.type
_entity_poly.pdbx_seq_one_letter_code
_entity_poly.pdbx_strand_id
1 'polypeptide(L)'
;MADLTAERVVGIDVILTTAWTTLILDDDERDYHLFTRYQRHVLLKDILHGLFPNYLQNYNEWGAIDMGFTHRLVCSYIREAKMDLSRLIGLELMRAMRGCMGIEKGYRFYYRIDGKLLRYYPRRSRRYDG
;
A
#
# COMPACT_ATOMS: atom_id res chain seq x y z
N MET A 1 25.58 12.33 -0.23
CA MET A 1 24.51 11.50 -0.83
C MET A 1 24.33 10.29 0.07
N ALA A 2 23.11 9.99 0.51
CA ALA A 2 22.84 8.82 1.33
C ALA A 2 23.19 7.55 0.54
N ASP A 3 23.80 6.57 1.18
CA ASP A 3 24.13 5.29 0.56
C ASP A 3 22.82 4.55 0.23
N LEU A 4 22.47 4.53 -1.06
CA LEU A 4 21.26 3.92 -1.59
C LEU A 4 21.40 2.39 -1.74
N THR A 5 22.53 1.80 -1.34
CA THR A 5 22.76 0.34 -1.41
C THR A 5 22.61 -0.37 -0.07
N ALA A 6 22.47 0.37 1.02
CA ALA A 6 22.26 -0.18 2.36
C ALA A 6 20.89 -0.86 2.52
N GLU A 7 20.85 -1.93 3.33
CA GLU A 7 19.57 -2.56 3.73
C GLU A 7 18.70 -1.53 4.45
N ARG A 8 17.45 -1.42 4.03
CA ARG A 8 16.44 -0.61 4.72
C ARG A 8 15.41 -1.52 5.37
N VAL A 9 14.85 -1.05 6.47
CA VAL A 9 13.89 -1.80 7.27
C VAL A 9 12.72 -0.90 7.60
N VAL A 10 11.50 -1.43 7.43
CA VAL A 10 10.27 -0.74 7.81
C VAL A 10 9.30 -1.73 8.43
N GLY A 11 8.54 -1.29 9.44
CA GLY A 11 7.46 -2.08 10.02
C GLY A 11 6.31 -2.23 9.02
N ILE A 12 5.82 -3.45 8.82
CA ILE A 12 4.64 -3.70 7.99
C ILE A 12 3.42 -2.99 8.59
N ASP A 13 3.30 -3.03 9.92
CA ASP A 13 2.28 -2.33 10.69
C ASP A 13 2.33 -0.81 10.49
N VAL A 14 3.53 -0.22 10.35
CA VAL A 14 3.69 1.21 10.04
C VAL A 14 3.05 1.53 8.69
N ILE A 15 3.37 0.76 7.64
CA ILE A 15 2.80 0.94 6.30
C ILE A 15 1.26 0.85 6.35
N LEU A 16 0.74 -0.22 6.97
CA LEU A 16 -0.69 -0.49 7.00
C LEU A 16 -1.45 0.56 7.84
N THR A 17 -0.86 1.00 8.96
CA THR A 17 -1.44 2.05 9.80
C THR A 17 -1.44 3.39 9.07
N THR A 18 -0.35 3.73 8.35
CA THR A 18 -0.31 4.94 7.53
C THR A 18 -1.43 4.95 6.49
N ALA A 19 -1.60 3.86 5.73
CA ALA A 19 -2.68 3.76 4.74
C ALA A 19 -4.07 3.90 5.38
N TRP A 20 -4.31 3.18 6.48
CA TRP A 20 -5.57 3.22 7.22
C TRP A 20 -5.89 4.62 7.77
N THR A 21 -4.91 5.29 8.38
CA THR A 21 -5.08 6.63 8.95
C THR A 21 -5.39 7.65 7.85
N THR A 22 -4.66 7.66 6.74
CA THR A 22 -4.94 8.57 5.62
C THR A 22 -6.33 8.35 5.07
N LEU A 23 -6.75 7.11 4.85
CA LEU A 23 -8.10 6.79 4.38
C LEU A 23 -9.21 7.30 5.31
N ILE A 24 -9.01 7.26 6.63
CA ILE A 24 -10.01 7.73 7.59
C ILE A 24 -10.03 9.25 7.67
N LEU A 25 -8.86 9.90 7.72
CA LEU A 25 -8.79 11.35 7.76
C LEU A 25 -9.43 11.95 6.50
N ASP A 26 -9.08 11.42 5.32
CA ASP A 26 -9.68 11.83 4.04
C ASP A 26 -11.18 11.56 3.96
N ASP A 27 -11.70 10.61 4.74
CA ASP A 27 -13.14 10.30 4.82
C ASP A 27 -13.87 11.15 5.87
N ASP A 28 -13.16 11.65 6.88
CA ASP A 28 -13.67 12.56 7.92
C ASP A 28 -13.73 14.01 7.45
N GLU A 29 -12.86 14.42 6.53
CA GLU A 29 -12.88 15.75 5.91
C GLU A 29 -14.03 15.96 4.91
N ARG A 30 -14.81 14.92 4.61
CA ARG A 30 -15.91 14.95 3.64
C ARG A 30 -17.24 15.27 4.29
N ASP A 31 -18.11 15.96 3.54
CA ASP A 31 -19.51 16.22 3.92
C ASP A 31 -20.34 14.92 4.12
N TYR A 32 -19.89 13.81 3.54
CA TYR A 32 -20.47 12.49 3.69
C TYR A 32 -19.38 11.42 3.80
N HIS A 33 -19.62 10.41 4.61
CA HIS A 33 -18.67 9.30 4.81
C HIS A 33 -18.85 8.21 3.76
N LEU A 34 -17.74 7.80 3.14
CA LEU A 34 -17.62 6.67 2.22
C LEU A 34 -17.69 5.33 2.95
N PHE A 35 -17.26 5.30 4.21
CA PHE A 35 -17.21 4.09 5.02
C PHE A 35 -18.16 4.15 6.21
N THR A 36 -18.83 3.02 6.49
CA THR A 36 -19.53 2.85 7.76
C THR A 36 -18.55 2.73 8.92
N ARG A 37 -19.01 3.01 10.14
CA ARG A 37 -18.19 2.86 11.36
C ARG A 37 -17.56 1.47 11.50
N TYR A 38 -18.29 0.41 11.14
CA TYR A 38 -17.78 -0.97 11.16
C TYR A 38 -16.69 -1.19 10.12
N GLN A 39 -16.90 -0.69 8.89
CA GLN A 39 -15.89 -0.77 7.83
C GLN A 39 -14.59 -0.07 8.24
N ARG A 40 -14.69 1.11 8.87
CA ARG A 40 -13.53 1.89 9.33
C ARG A 40 -12.72 1.17 10.42
N HIS A 41 -13.39 0.64 11.44
CA HIS A 41 -12.70 0.09 12.61
C HIS A 41 -12.25 -1.37 12.46
N VAL A 42 -12.94 -2.16 11.65
CA VAL A 42 -12.72 -3.60 11.53
C VAL A 42 -12.24 -3.95 10.12
N LEU A 43 -13.10 -3.80 9.11
CA LEU A 43 -12.86 -4.38 7.80
C LEU A 43 -11.67 -3.75 7.06
N LEU A 44 -11.46 -2.45 7.19
CA LEU A 44 -10.44 -1.75 6.43
C LEU A 44 -9.04 -2.27 6.76
N LYS A 45 -8.78 -2.61 8.03
CA LYS A 45 -7.50 -3.21 8.44
C LYS A 45 -7.31 -4.57 7.79
N ASP A 46 -8.33 -5.43 7.82
CA ASP A 46 -8.27 -6.76 7.22
C ASP A 46 -8.08 -6.69 5.69
N ILE A 47 -8.78 -5.78 5.02
CA ILE A 47 -8.61 -5.52 3.59
C ILE A 47 -7.17 -5.10 3.28
N LEU A 48 -6.62 -4.12 4.00
CA LEU A 48 -5.25 -3.65 3.78
C LEU A 48 -4.22 -4.77 4.04
N HIS A 49 -4.40 -5.56 5.09
CA HIS A 49 -3.59 -6.75 5.36
C HIS A 49 -3.65 -7.78 4.22
N GLY A 50 -4.82 -8.01 3.63
CA GLY A 50 -4.99 -8.95 2.52
C GLY A 50 -4.41 -8.45 1.20
N LEU A 51 -4.44 -7.13 0.94
CA LEU A 51 -3.86 -6.53 -0.28
C LEU A 51 -2.34 -6.49 -0.25
N PHE A 52 -1.75 -6.23 0.92
CA PHE A 52 -0.32 -5.93 1.05
C PHE A 52 0.62 -6.99 0.45
N PRO A 53 0.45 -8.31 0.66
CA PRO A 53 1.34 -9.30 0.06
C PRO A 53 1.33 -9.27 -1.47
N ASN A 54 0.15 -9.13 -2.08
CA ASN A 54 0.01 -9.04 -3.52
C ASN A 54 0.69 -7.77 -4.06
N TYR A 55 0.51 -6.65 -3.37
CA TYR A 55 1.08 -5.37 -3.76
C TYR A 55 2.59 -5.35 -3.60
N LEU A 56 3.11 -5.96 -2.54
CA LEU A 56 4.54 -6.11 -2.31
C LEU A 56 5.20 -6.99 -3.38
N GLN A 57 4.56 -8.11 -3.75
CA GLN A 57 5.04 -8.99 -4.81
C GLN A 57 5.06 -8.32 -6.18
N ASN A 58 4.03 -7.51 -6.47
CA ASN A 58 3.87 -6.86 -7.77
C ASN A 58 4.44 -5.43 -7.80
N TYR A 59 5.06 -4.98 -6.70
CA TYR A 59 5.54 -3.61 -6.59
C TYR A 59 6.56 -3.33 -7.70
N ASN A 60 6.32 -2.25 -8.44
CA ASN A 60 7.22 -1.80 -9.48
C ASN A 60 7.29 -0.27 -9.49
N GLU A 61 8.32 0.23 -10.18
CA GLU A 61 8.61 1.66 -10.35
C GLU A 61 7.47 2.48 -11.00
N TRP A 62 6.49 1.81 -11.59
CA TRP A 62 5.34 2.42 -12.28
C TRP A 62 4.10 2.50 -11.38
N GLY A 63 4.15 1.89 -10.19
CA GLY A 63 3.01 1.87 -9.27
C GLY A 63 1.81 1.10 -9.82
N ALA A 64 2.02 0.13 -10.72
CA ALA A 64 0.93 -0.65 -11.27
C ALA A 64 0.32 -1.56 -10.19
N ILE A 65 -1.01 -1.54 -10.08
CA ILE A 65 -1.79 -2.35 -9.14
C ILE A 65 -2.72 -3.29 -9.89
N ASP A 66 -2.86 -4.51 -9.40
CA ASP A 66 -3.87 -5.45 -9.91
C ASP A 66 -5.25 -5.05 -9.40
N MET A 67 -5.89 -4.11 -10.10
CA MET A 67 -7.21 -3.61 -9.75
C MET A 67 -8.29 -4.70 -9.73
N GLY A 68 -8.12 -5.77 -10.53
CA GLY A 68 -9.04 -6.90 -10.55
C GLY A 68 -8.96 -7.68 -9.24
N PHE A 69 -7.75 -7.98 -8.78
CA PHE A 69 -7.53 -8.60 -7.47
C PHE A 69 -8.04 -7.70 -6.34
N THR A 70 -7.69 -6.41 -6.37
CA THR A 70 -8.10 -5.44 -5.34
C THR A 70 -9.61 -5.38 -5.19
N HIS A 71 -10.32 -5.25 -6.31
CA HIS A 71 -11.78 -5.19 -6.29
C HIS A 71 -12.41 -6.48 -5.77
N ARG A 72 -11.92 -7.66 -6.19
CA ARG A 72 -12.40 -8.95 -5.69
C ARG A 72 -12.21 -9.09 -4.18
N LEU A 73 -11.03 -8.70 -3.67
CA LEU A 73 -10.76 -8.76 -2.23
C LEU A 73 -11.68 -7.80 -1.47
N VAL A 74 -11.79 -6.54 -1.90
CA VAL A 74 -12.68 -5.55 -1.24
C VAL A 74 -14.12 -6.06 -1.23
N CYS A 75 -14.62 -6.59 -2.34
CA CYS A 75 -15.97 -7.15 -2.44
C CYS A 75 -16.22 -8.37 -1.53
N SER A 76 -15.17 -9.08 -1.11
CA SER A 76 -15.30 -10.18 -0.15
C SER A 76 -15.59 -9.71 1.28
N TYR A 77 -15.24 -8.47 1.62
CA TYR A 77 -15.52 -7.84 2.92
C TYR A 77 -16.69 -6.85 2.85
N ILE A 78 -16.81 -6.10 1.76
CA ILE A 78 -17.84 -5.09 1.52
C ILE A 78 -18.61 -5.50 0.27
N ARG A 79 -19.71 -6.22 0.48
CA ARG A 79 -20.57 -6.66 -0.62
C ARG A 79 -21.04 -5.44 -1.43
N GLU A 80 -20.97 -5.55 -2.76
CA GLU A 80 -21.36 -4.47 -3.70
C GLU A 80 -20.51 -3.18 -3.60
N ALA A 81 -19.29 -3.27 -3.07
CA ALA A 81 -18.36 -2.14 -3.13
C ALA A 81 -18.21 -1.65 -4.58
N LYS A 82 -18.25 -0.33 -4.79
CA LYS A 82 -17.98 0.26 -6.10
C LYS A 82 -16.50 0.16 -6.45
N MET A 83 -16.20 0.10 -7.75
CA MET A 83 -14.82 0.07 -8.24
C MET A 83 -13.98 1.26 -7.74
N ASP A 84 -14.59 2.44 -7.63
CA ASP A 84 -13.89 3.65 -7.15
C ASP A 84 -13.47 3.53 -5.68
N LEU A 85 -14.28 2.87 -4.84
CA LEU A 85 -13.91 2.59 -3.45
C LEU A 85 -12.72 1.63 -3.39
N SER A 86 -12.74 0.59 -4.23
CA SER A 86 -11.63 -0.36 -4.32
C SER A 86 -10.34 0.32 -4.81
N ARG A 87 -10.48 1.23 -5.78
CA ARG A 87 -9.36 2.02 -6.31
C ARG A 87 -8.77 2.93 -5.24
N LEU A 88 -9.61 3.61 -4.47
CA LEU A 88 -9.17 4.47 -3.37
C LEU A 88 -8.33 3.69 -2.36
N ILE A 89 -8.85 2.57 -1.85
CA ILE A 89 -8.14 1.72 -0.87
C ILE A 89 -6.80 1.25 -1.44
N GLY A 90 -6.79 0.78 -2.68
CA GLY A 90 -5.57 0.32 -3.34
C GLY A 90 -4.53 1.44 -3.53
N LEU A 91 -4.94 2.62 -3.97
CA LEU A 91 -4.03 3.74 -4.18
C LEU A 91 -3.41 4.22 -2.88
N GLU A 92 -4.18 4.29 -1.79
CA GLU A 92 -3.64 4.72 -0.50
C GLU A 92 -2.66 3.71 0.08
N LEU A 93 -2.89 2.41 -0.08
CA LEU A 93 -1.91 1.40 0.30
C LEU A 93 -0.59 1.56 -0.48
N MET A 94 -0.65 1.78 -1.80
CA MET A 94 0.55 2.00 -2.61
C MET A 94 1.30 3.27 -2.23
N ARG A 95 0.56 4.35 -1.95
CA ARG A 95 1.14 5.62 -1.48
C ARG A 95 1.85 5.43 -0.15
N ALA A 96 1.21 4.75 0.80
CA ALA A 96 1.81 4.43 2.09
C ALA A 96 3.06 3.57 1.94
N MET A 97 3.02 2.50 1.14
CA MET A 97 4.20 1.67 0.85
C MET A 97 5.35 2.53 0.30
N ARG A 98 5.10 3.35 -0.72
CA ARG A 98 6.12 4.19 -1.34
C ARG A 98 6.70 5.22 -0.35
N GLY A 99 5.83 5.87 0.43
CA GLY A 99 6.21 6.87 1.42
C GLY A 99 7.04 6.29 2.56
N CYS A 100 6.54 5.23 3.20
CA CYS A 100 7.21 4.59 4.32
C CYS A 100 8.53 3.90 3.92
N MET A 101 8.62 3.36 2.70
CA MET A 101 9.86 2.78 2.19
C MET A 101 10.83 3.85 1.63
N GLY A 102 10.38 5.10 1.47
CA GLY A 102 11.19 6.17 0.87
C GLY A 102 11.77 5.79 -0.49
N ILE A 103 10.97 5.09 -1.31
CA ILE A 103 11.37 4.62 -2.65
C ILE A 103 10.92 5.65 -3.69
N GLU A 104 11.89 6.25 -4.36
CA GLU A 104 11.64 7.16 -5.47
C GLU A 104 11.23 6.41 -6.75
N LYS A 105 10.65 7.14 -7.70
CA LYS A 105 10.33 6.56 -9.01
C LYS A 105 11.63 6.13 -9.70
N GLY A 106 11.59 4.99 -10.39
CA GLY A 106 12.77 4.44 -11.09
C GLY A 106 13.68 3.56 -10.23
N TYR A 107 13.23 3.15 -9.04
CA TYR A 107 13.89 2.14 -8.23
C TYR A 107 13.08 0.84 -8.21
N ARG A 108 13.81 -0.27 -8.26
CA ARG A 108 13.31 -1.61 -7.93
C ARG A 108 13.85 -2.00 -6.57
N PHE A 109 13.29 -3.03 -5.95
CA PHE A 109 13.85 -3.57 -4.74
C PHE A 109 13.77 -5.09 -4.70
N TYR A 110 14.75 -5.67 -4.02
CA TYR A 110 14.64 -7.01 -3.49
C TYR A 110 14.20 -6.90 -2.04
N TYR A 111 13.35 -7.79 -1.57
CA TYR A 111 12.86 -7.75 -0.21
C TYR A 111 12.83 -9.14 0.43
N ARG A 112 12.80 -9.13 1.77
CA ARG A 112 12.46 -10.28 2.61
C ARG A 112 11.61 -9.81 3.78
N ILE A 113 10.75 -10.69 4.27
CA ILE A 113 9.93 -10.45 5.46
C ILE A 113 10.61 -11.17 6.62
N ASP A 114 10.84 -10.44 7.71
CA ASP A 114 11.46 -10.91 8.94
C ASP A 114 10.51 -10.59 10.10
N GLY A 115 9.63 -11.54 10.44
CA GLY A 115 8.53 -11.32 11.36
C GLY A 115 7.58 -10.22 10.87
N LYS A 116 7.53 -9.10 11.60
CA LYS A 116 6.69 -7.93 11.25
C LYS A 116 7.44 -6.86 10.44
N LEU A 117 8.70 -7.12 10.08
CA LEU A 117 9.56 -6.16 9.40
C LEU A 117 9.70 -6.52 7.92
N LEU A 118 9.56 -5.51 7.07
CA LEU A 118 9.94 -5.57 5.67
C LEU A 118 11.37 -5.06 5.54
N ARG A 119 12.30 -5.96 5.19
CA ARG A 119 13.68 -5.63 4.85
C ARG A 119 13.81 -5.56 3.34
N TYR A 120 14.41 -4.51 2.80
CA TYR A 120 14.54 -4.33 1.37
C TYR A 120 15.81 -3.59 0.96
N TYR A 121 16.23 -3.83 -0.27
CA TYR A 121 17.42 -3.25 -0.89
C TYR A 121 16.99 -2.47 -2.13
N PRO A 122 16.91 -1.13 -2.07
CA PRO A 122 16.61 -0.34 -3.24
C PRO A 122 17.75 -0.45 -4.25
N ARG A 123 17.40 -0.59 -5.53
CA ARG A 123 18.34 -0.54 -6.66
C ARG A 123 17.76 0.34 -7.74
N ARG A 124 18.58 1.27 -8.23
CA ARG A 124 18.20 2.09 -9.39
C ARG A 124 17.94 1.17 -10.57
N SER A 125 16.81 1.36 -11.22
CA SER A 125 16.43 0.59 -12.38
C SER A 125 17.29 1.03 -13.56
N ARG A 126 17.87 0.06 -14.29
CA ARG A 126 18.78 0.31 -15.43
C ARG A 126 18.23 1.25 -16.50
N ARG A 127 16.91 1.42 -16.54
CA ARG A 127 16.23 2.34 -17.47
C ARG A 127 16.49 3.82 -17.16
N TYR A 128 16.97 4.14 -15.95
CA TYR A 128 17.25 5.49 -15.46
C TYR A 128 18.75 5.75 -15.19
N ASP A 129 19.63 4.90 -15.74
CA ASP A 129 21.09 5.04 -15.68
C ASP A 129 21.64 5.91 -16.83
N GLY A 130 20.77 6.48 -17.68
CA GLY A 130 21.10 7.40 -18.77
C GLY A 130 20.68 8.83 -18.47
#